data_AF-A0AAQ4EXP5-F1
#
_entry.id   AF-A0AAQ4EXP5-F1
#
_cell.length_a   1.000
_cell.length_b   1.000
_cell.length_c   1.000
_cell.angle_alpha   90.00
_cell.angle_beta   90.00
_cell.angle_gamma   90.00
#
_symmetry.space_group_name_H-M   'P 1'
#
loop_
_entity.id
_entity.type
_entity.pdbx_description
1 polymer ?
#
loop_
_entity_poly.entity_id
_entity_poly.type
_entity_poly.pdbx_seq_one_letter_code
_entity_poly.pdbx_strand_id
1 'polypeptide(L)'
;MRRVRREVAETIISIDWEHGFVESSAKENINILGIFKELMVHAKIPHDLNTSVVNKRRRSLPVYPTSPTIKDKALLKRNSCAVS
;
A
#
# COMPACT_ATOMS: atom_id res chain seq x y z
N MET A 1 -13.68 -21.67 12.10
CA MET A 1 -14.14 -21.23 13.44
C MET A 1 -13.08 -20.34 14.06
N ARG A 2 -13.47 -19.22 14.66
CA ARG A 2 -12.56 -18.30 15.35
C ARG A 2 -11.99 -18.94 16.61
N ARG A 3 -10.69 -18.79 16.88
CA ARG A 3 -10.01 -19.40 18.05
C ARG A 3 -10.01 -18.51 19.29
N VAL A 4 -10.01 -17.18 19.11
CA VAL A 4 -9.97 -16.20 20.20
C VAL A 4 -11.15 -15.25 20.04
N ARG A 5 -11.90 -15.00 21.12
CA ARG A 5 -13.00 -14.02 21.11
C ARG A 5 -12.47 -12.63 20.80
N ARG A 6 -13.25 -11.84 20.05
CA ARG A 6 -12.83 -10.49 19.63
C ARG A 6 -12.56 -9.61 20.84
N GLU A 7 -13.48 -9.59 21.80
CA GLU A 7 -13.39 -8.74 22.98
C GLU A 7 -12.11 -9.02 23.76
N VAL A 8 -11.75 -10.30 23.92
CA VAL A 8 -10.53 -10.71 24.61
C VAL A 8 -9.27 -10.24 23.87
N ALA A 9 -9.22 -10.44 22.54
CA ALA A 9 -8.09 -10.02 21.73
C ALA A 9 -7.92 -8.48 21.76
N GLU A 10 -9.03 -7.75 21.62
CA GLU A 10 -9.05 -6.29 21.64
C GLU A 10 -8.62 -5.73 23.00
N THR A 11 -9.09 -6.30 24.11
CA THR A 11 -8.67 -5.89 25.46
C THR A 11 -7.17 -6.11 25.67
N ILE A 12 -6.64 -7.30 25.36
CA ILE A 12 -5.21 -7.59 25.57
C ILE A 12 -4.34 -6.67 24.72
N ILE A 13 -4.68 -6.49 23.45
CA ILE A 13 -3.84 -5.71 22.53
C ILE A 13 -3.93 -4.21 22.84
N SER A 14 -5.13 -3.69 23.07
CA SER A 14 -5.33 -2.25 23.28
C SER A 14 -4.97 -1.78 24.69
N ILE A 15 -5.16 -2.62 25.70
CA ILE A 15 -4.91 -2.26 27.11
C ILE A 15 -3.55 -2.79 27.57
N ASP A 16 -3.36 -4.12 27.53
CA ASP A 16 -2.16 -4.70 28.13
C ASP A 16 -0.90 -4.38 27.31
N TRP A 17 -1.04 -4.31 25.99
CA TRP A 17 0.08 -4.01 25.09
C TRP A 17 0.13 -2.55 24.68
N GLU A 18 -0.93 -1.78 24.90
CA GLU A 18 -1.04 -0.37 24.46
C GLU A 18 -0.83 -0.18 22.95
N HIS A 19 -1.33 -1.13 22.14
CA HIS A 19 -1.23 -1.09 20.68
C HIS A 19 -2.61 -1.00 20.01
N GLY A 20 -2.65 -0.48 18.79
CA GLY A 20 -3.85 -0.50 17.97
C GLY A 20 -4.29 -1.93 17.61
N PHE A 21 -5.59 -2.19 17.75
CA PHE A 21 -6.23 -3.44 17.31
C PHE A 21 -7.07 -3.22 16.06
N VAL A 22 -6.86 -4.03 15.02
CA VAL A 22 -7.65 -3.98 13.78
C VAL A 22 -8.18 -5.37 13.42
N GLU A 23 -9.47 -5.58 13.65
CA GLU A 23 -10.19 -6.78 13.22
C GLU A 23 -10.22 -6.89 11.68
N SER A 24 -9.69 -7.96 11.10
CA SER A 24 -9.52 -8.09 9.65
C SER A 24 -9.70 -9.52 9.13
N SER A 25 -10.06 -9.66 7.85
CA SER A 25 -10.14 -10.96 7.16
C SER A 25 -9.52 -10.88 5.78
N ALA A 26 -8.38 -11.55 5.58
CA ALA A 26 -7.72 -11.64 4.28
C ALA A 26 -8.58 -12.37 3.23
N LYS A 27 -9.28 -13.44 3.65
CA LYS A 27 -10.13 -14.24 2.76
C LYS A 27 -11.30 -13.42 2.22
N GLU A 28 -11.95 -12.65 3.11
CA GLU A 28 -13.15 -11.87 2.77
C GLU A 28 -12.82 -10.42 2.40
N ASN A 29 -11.52 -10.07 2.31
CA ASN A 29 -11.02 -8.72 2.03
C ASN A 29 -11.59 -7.64 2.98
N ILE A 30 -11.66 -7.93 4.27
CA ILE A 30 -12.17 -7.02 5.31
C ILE A 30 -11.00 -6.34 6.02
N ASN A 31 -11.06 -5.01 6.13
CA ASN A 31 -10.16 -4.15 6.92
C ASN A 31 -8.66 -4.26 6.63
N ILE A 32 -8.28 -4.77 5.46
CA ILE A 32 -6.88 -4.88 5.04
C ILE A 32 -6.17 -3.51 5.08
N LEU A 33 -6.84 -2.45 4.61
CA LEU A 33 -6.29 -1.09 4.68
C LEU A 33 -6.19 -0.54 6.10
N GLY A 34 -7.05 -1.00 7.01
CA GLY A 34 -7.00 -0.60 8.42
C GLY A 34 -5.69 -0.99 9.07
N ILE A 35 -5.19 -2.20 8.77
CA ILE A 35 -3.90 -2.71 9.28
C ILE A 35 -2.76 -1.75 8.89
N PHE A 36 -2.70 -1.37 7.61
CA PHE A 36 -1.65 -0.48 7.12
C PHE A 36 -1.79 0.94 7.65
N LYS A 37 -3.01 1.44 7.82
CA LYS A 37 -3.24 2.77 8.44
C LYS A 37 -2.66 2.81 9.85
N GLU A 38 -2.95 1.82 10.67
CA GLU A 38 -2.45 1.74 12.04
C GLU A 38 -0.91 1.68 12.08
N LEU A 39 -0.33 0.86 11.19
CA LEU A 39 1.12 0.76 11.04
C LEU A 39 1.77 2.10 10.66
N MET A 40 1.17 2.86 9.73
CA MET A 40 1.70 4.14 9.29
C MET A 40 1.59 5.22 10.37
N VAL A 41 0.52 5.19 11.18
CA VAL A 41 0.38 6.03 12.37
C VAL A 41 1.52 5.75 13.36
N HIS A 42 1.79 4.47 13.66
CA HIS A 42 2.87 4.09 14.56
C HIS A 42 4.26 4.48 14.03
N ALA A 43 4.48 4.34 12.72
CA ALA A 43 5.72 4.72 12.07
C ALA A 43 5.91 6.24 11.91
N LYS A 44 4.89 7.05 12.27
CA LYS A 44 4.85 8.51 12.08
C LYS A 44 5.08 8.91 10.61
N ILE A 45 4.60 8.09 9.68
CA ILE A 45 4.70 8.36 8.25
C ILE A 45 3.38 8.99 7.80
N PRO A 46 3.38 10.26 7.32
CA PRO A 46 2.18 10.86 6.76
C PRO A 46 1.74 10.06 5.53
N HIS A 47 0.53 9.52 5.55
CA HIS A 47 0.00 8.81 4.40
C HIS A 47 -1.52 8.88 4.32
N ASP A 48 -2.03 9.12 3.11
CA ASP A 48 -3.45 9.06 2.81
C ASP A 48 -3.75 7.73 2.08
N LEU A 49 -4.02 6.67 2.87
CA LEU A 49 -4.40 5.34 2.36
C LEU A 49 -5.87 5.31 1.94
N ASN A 50 -6.28 6.24 1.07
CA ASN A 50 -7.61 6.23 0.48
C ASN A 50 -7.71 5.16 -0.62
N THR A 51 -8.93 4.68 -0.87
CA THR A 51 -9.19 3.57 -1.81
C THR A 51 -8.73 3.89 -3.23
N SER A 52 -8.79 5.14 -3.66
CA SER A 52 -8.37 5.58 -5.00
C SER A 52 -6.85 5.56 -5.18
N VAL A 53 -6.08 5.91 -4.15
CA VAL A 53 -4.61 5.84 -4.15
C VAL A 53 -4.14 4.39 -4.12
N VAL A 54 -4.73 3.54 -3.28
CA VAL A 54 -4.35 2.11 -3.19
C VAL A 54 -4.61 1.37 -4.51
N ASN A 55 -5.75 1.64 -5.15
CA ASN A 55 -6.09 1.02 -6.44
C ASN A 55 -5.17 1.48 -7.58
N LYS A 56 -4.46 2.60 -7.39
CA LYS A 56 -3.42 3.08 -8.29
C LYS A 56 -2.12 2.29 -8.03
N ARG A 57 -2.10 1.01 -8.43
CA ARG A 57 -0.88 0.18 -8.36
C ARG A 57 0.30 0.96 -8.93
N ARG A 58 1.40 1.02 -8.18
CA ARG A 58 2.68 1.50 -8.70
C ARG A 58 3.01 0.68 -9.94
N ARG A 59 2.91 1.32 -11.10
CA ARG A 59 3.42 0.77 -12.36
C ARG A 59 4.92 1.05 -12.36
N SER A 60 5.74 0.03 -12.57
CA SER A 60 7.19 0.19 -12.77
C SER A 60 7.50 1.00 -14.03
N LEU A 61 6.52 1.10 -14.94
CA LEU A 61 6.63 1.83 -16.18
C LEU A 61 6.20 3.29 -15.97
N PRO A 62 6.96 4.27 -16.48
CA PRO A 62 6.54 5.65 -16.51
C PRO A 62 5.17 5.76 -17.20
N VAL A 63 4.27 6.57 -16.61
CA VAL A 63 2.94 6.86 -17.17
C VAL A 63 3.04 7.69 -18.46
N TYR A 64 4.22 8.29 -18.71
CA TYR A 64 4.52 8.95 -19.96
C TYR A 64 4.90 7.93 -21.03
N PRO A 65 4.34 8.02 -22.24
CA PRO A 65 4.84 7.26 -23.37
C PRO A 65 6.33 7.59 -23.54
N THR A 66 7.19 6.57 -23.39
CA THR A 66 8.64 6.69 -23.65
C THR A 66 8.94 6.87 -25.14
N SER A 67 7.92 6.85 -26.00
CA SER A 67 8.03 7.24 -27.40
C SER A 67 8.11 8.78 -27.49
N PRO A 68 9.27 9.36 -27.85
CA PRO A 68 9.29 10.76 -28.25
C PRO A 68 8.39 10.93 -29.48
N THR A 69 7.53 11.94 -29.49
CA THR A 69 7.02 12.49 -30.75
C THR A 69 8.25 12.95 -31.54
N ILE A 70 8.48 12.31 -32.68
CA ILE A 70 9.67 12.43 -33.52
C ILE A 70 9.87 13.90 -33.93
N LYS A 71 10.64 14.68 -33.17
CA LYS A 71 11.24 15.95 -33.65
C LYS A 71 12.68 16.17 -33.22
N ASP A 72 13.11 15.68 -32.04
CA ASP A 72 14.49 15.92 -31.59
C ASP A 72 15.31 14.63 -31.50
N LYS A 73 15.85 14.21 -32.64
CA LYS A 73 16.70 13.01 -32.79
C LYS A 73 18.12 13.17 -32.20
N ALA A 74 18.51 14.36 -31.75
CA ALA A 74 19.93 14.66 -31.52
C ALA A 74 20.43 14.54 -30.06
N LEU A 75 19.58 14.39 -29.03
CA LEU A 75 20.05 14.58 -27.64
C LEU A 75 19.72 13.49 -26.60
N LEU A 76 19.17 12.33 -26.99
CA LEU A 76 18.83 11.30 -26.00
C LEU A 76 19.70 10.06 -26.15
N LYS A 77 20.89 10.08 -25.52
CA LYS A 77 21.65 8.87 -25.20
C LYS A 77 20.79 8.02 -24.25
N ARG A 78 20.10 7.01 -24.77
CA ARG A 78 19.29 6.08 -23.98
C ARG A 78 20.12 4.86 -23.61
N ASN A 79 20.51 4.74 -22.34
CA ASN A 79 20.95 3.47 -21.76
C ASN A 79 19.72 2.75 -21.20
N SER A 80 18.89 2.15 -22.05
CA SER A 80 17.71 1.40 -21.59
C SER A 80 17.69 0.01 -22.20
N CYS A 81 17.88 -1.02 -21.36
CA CYS A 81 17.52 -2.38 -21.71
C CYS A 81 16.01 -2.44 -21.94
N ALA A 82 15.59 -2.80 -23.15
CA ALA A 82 14.23 -3.21 -23.44
C ALA A 82 14.16 -4.71 -23.17
N VAL A 83 13.33 -5.14 -22.21
CA VAL A 83 12.99 -6.55 -22.07
C VAL A 83 11.81 -6.80 -23.00
N SER A 84 12.05 -7.61 -24.03
CA SER A 84 11.02 -8.09 -24.97
C SER A 84 10.20 -9.22 -24.35
#